data_AF-A0A447T9X7-F1
#
_entry.id   AF-A0A447T9X7-F1
#
_cell.length_a   1.000
_cell.length_b   1.000
_cell.length_c   1.000
_cell.angle_alpha   90.00
_cell.angle_beta   90.00
_cell.angle_gamma   90.00
#
_symmetry.space_group_name_H-M   'P 1'
#
loop_
_entity.id
_entity.type
_entity.pdbx_description
1 polymer ?
#
loop_
_entity_poly.entity_id
_entity_poly.type
_entity_poly.pdbx_seq_one_letter_code
_entity_poly.pdbx_strand_id
1 'polypeptide(L)'
;MALILAGQAFDADAFDAPVIGIAADMGVHDSGRHCHQRHQLLFAAAGCITIELADTLCLLPPSRAAWIPAGTAHRALMRGVVAYRSLYFAPELPFPAPPLQVLEVNPLLREVIERMAFWPWMSRPSGSGACWRYSRGIAGG
;
A
#
# COMPACT_ATOMS: atom_id res chain seq x y z
N MET A 1 -2.50 -2.99 16.67
CA MET A 1 -3.30 -2.59 15.49
C MET A 1 -2.36 -1.89 14.53
N ALA A 2 -2.40 -2.23 13.25
CA ALA A 2 -1.57 -1.63 12.20
C ALA A 2 -2.10 -0.28 11.71
N LEU A 3 -2.35 0.65 12.65
CA LEU A 3 -2.73 2.01 12.32
C LEU A 3 -1.46 2.82 12.07
N ILE A 4 -1.33 3.41 10.88
CA ILE A 4 -0.23 4.30 10.53
C ILE A 4 -0.75 5.73 10.55
N LEU A 5 -0.02 6.61 11.25
CA LEU A 5 -0.31 8.05 11.23
C LEU A 5 0.17 8.67 9.93
N ALA A 6 -0.52 9.71 9.45
CA ALA A 6 -0.10 10.48 8.29
C ALA A 6 1.36 10.98 8.48
N GLY A 7 2.27 10.52 7.62
CA GLY A 7 3.70 10.86 7.66
C GLY A 7 4.61 9.87 8.39
N GLN A 8 4.06 8.83 9.02
CA GLN A 8 4.87 7.74 9.56
C GLN A 8 5.39 6.86 8.42
N ALA A 9 6.71 6.67 8.35
CA ALA A 9 7.34 5.80 7.37
C ALA A 9 6.94 4.34 7.63
N PHE A 10 6.61 3.62 6.55
CA PHE A 10 6.28 2.21 6.57
C PHE A 10 6.97 1.52 5.39
N ASP A 11 7.64 0.42 5.69
CA ASP A 11 8.30 -0.43 4.71
C ASP A 11 7.71 -1.84 4.84
N ALA A 12 6.94 -2.26 3.85
CA ALA A 12 6.30 -3.57 3.84
C ALA A 12 7.31 -4.72 3.73
N ASP A 13 8.48 -4.45 3.16
CA ASP A 13 9.50 -5.46 2.88
C ASP A 13 10.30 -5.81 4.15
N ALA A 14 10.19 -5.00 5.20
CA ALA A 14 10.89 -5.19 6.47
C ALA A 14 10.24 -6.24 7.41
N PHE A 15 9.18 -6.93 6.99
CA PHE A 15 8.43 -7.86 7.83
C PHE A 15 8.36 -9.27 7.20
N ASP A 16 8.57 -10.30 8.03
CA ASP A 16 8.58 -11.70 7.60
C ASP A 16 7.20 -12.33 7.47
N ALA A 17 6.15 -11.69 8.03
CA ALA A 17 4.79 -12.22 7.97
C ALA A 17 4.34 -12.42 6.51
N PRO A 18 3.61 -13.48 6.16
CA PRO A 18 3.21 -13.74 4.77
C PRO A 18 2.24 -12.69 4.22
N VAL A 19 1.42 -12.11 5.10
CA VAL A 19 0.52 -11.00 4.76
C VAL A 19 0.60 -9.92 5.82
N ILE A 20 0.72 -8.67 5.39
CA ILE A 20 0.80 -7.49 6.26
C ILE A 20 -0.33 -6.55 5.86
N GLY A 21 -1.17 -6.18 6.82
CA GLY A 21 -2.19 -5.17 6.63
C GLY A 21 -1.76 -3.82 7.19
N ILE A 22 -2.16 -2.73 6.55
CA ILE A 22 -2.09 -1.39 7.10
C ILE A 22 -3.41 -0.66 6.90
N ALA A 23 -3.79 0.11 7.91
CA ALA A 23 -4.90 1.05 7.85
C ALA A 23 -4.39 2.45 8.22
N ALA A 24 -4.87 3.45 7.48
CA ALA A 24 -4.59 4.85 7.78
C ALA A 24 -5.77 5.72 7.33
N ASP A 25 -5.99 6.82 8.04
CA ASP A 25 -6.85 7.89 7.56
C ASP A 25 -5.94 9.01 7.04
N MET A 26 -5.96 9.19 5.73
CA MET A 26 -5.02 10.04 5.01
C MET A 26 -5.75 11.29 4.52
N GLY A 27 -5.17 12.46 4.70
CA GLY A 27 -5.65 13.70 4.07
C GLY A 27 -5.03 13.88 2.68
N VAL A 28 -4.43 15.04 2.44
CA VAL A 28 -3.59 15.23 1.24
C VAL A 28 -2.31 14.43 1.43
N HIS A 29 -2.05 13.49 0.52
CA HIS A 29 -0.85 12.67 0.57
C HIS A 29 -0.35 12.31 -0.82
N ASP A 30 0.96 12.22 -0.93
CA ASP A 30 1.68 11.73 -2.09
C ASP A 30 2.79 10.80 -1.60
N SER A 31 2.68 9.54 -1.98
CA SER A 31 3.66 8.51 -1.65
C SER A 31 4.97 8.62 -2.43
N GLY A 32 5.00 9.46 -3.48
CA GLY A 32 6.10 9.48 -4.45
C GLY A 32 6.15 8.20 -5.29
N ARG A 33 7.02 8.20 -6.31
CA ARG A 33 7.29 7.00 -7.12
C ARG A 33 8.09 6.01 -6.28
N HIS A 34 7.57 4.80 -6.12
CA HIS A 34 8.25 3.72 -5.39
C HIS A 34 7.80 2.34 -5.90
N CYS A 35 8.46 1.30 -5.42
CA CYS A 35 8.07 -0.10 -5.58
C CYS A 35 8.42 -0.86 -4.30
N HIS A 36 7.81 -2.02 -4.10
CA HIS A 36 8.08 -2.94 -3.00
C HIS A 36 8.19 -4.36 -3.55
N GLN A 37 8.79 -5.27 -2.78
CA GLN A 37 9.02 -6.67 -3.18
C GLN A 37 7.78 -7.55 -3.02
N ARG A 38 6.68 -6.99 -2.53
CA ARG A 38 5.45 -7.72 -2.18
C ARG A 38 4.34 -7.42 -3.18
N HIS A 39 3.35 -8.29 -3.31
CA HIS A 39 2.14 -7.88 -4.03
C HIS A 39 1.30 -6.97 -3.12
N GLN A 40 0.63 -5.98 -3.69
CA GLN A 40 -0.20 -5.06 -2.92
C GLN A 40 -1.65 -5.09 -3.41
N LEU A 41 -2.58 -5.24 -2.47
CA LEU A 41 -3.99 -4.93 -2.67
C LEU A 41 -4.29 -3.60 -1.99
N LEU A 42 -4.46 -2.55 -2.79
CA LEU A 42 -4.74 -1.20 -2.33
C LEU A 42 -6.24 -0.90 -2.44
N PHE A 43 -6.88 -0.52 -1.35
CA PHE A 43 -8.31 -0.28 -1.26
C PHE A 43 -8.62 1.07 -0.60
N ALA A 44 -9.53 1.83 -1.20
CA ALA A 44 -10.11 3.03 -0.61
C ALA A 44 -11.44 2.68 0.05
N ALA A 45 -11.47 2.56 1.39
CA ALA A 45 -12.70 2.27 2.12
C ALA A 45 -13.67 3.47 2.14
N ALA A 46 -13.13 4.68 2.03
CA ALA A 46 -13.83 5.95 1.85
C ALA A 46 -12.90 6.94 1.12
N GLY A 47 -13.48 7.89 0.39
CA GLY A 47 -12.72 8.80 -0.47
C GLY A 47 -12.18 8.13 -1.74
N CYS A 48 -11.26 8.79 -2.43
CA CYS A 48 -10.67 8.28 -3.67
C CYS A 48 -9.14 8.32 -3.62
N ILE A 49 -8.50 7.31 -4.21
CA ILE A 49 -7.05 7.26 -4.41
C ILE A 49 -6.78 7.35 -5.91
N THR A 50 -5.84 8.20 -6.32
CA THR A 50 -5.30 8.16 -7.68
C THR A 50 -4.01 7.37 -7.65
N ILE A 51 -3.88 6.35 -8.51
CA ILE A 51 -2.67 5.56 -8.66
C ILE A 51 -2.05 5.88 -10.02
N GLU A 52 -0.83 6.38 -10.00
CA GLU A 52 0.02 6.48 -11.18
C GLU A 52 0.81 5.17 -11.32
N LEU A 53 0.85 4.61 -12.53
CA LEU A 53 1.48 3.34 -12.88
C LEU A 53 2.16 3.53 -14.23
N ALA A 54 3.49 3.57 -14.32
CA ALA A 54 4.23 3.87 -15.55
C ALA A 54 3.57 5.00 -16.39
N ASP A 55 2.84 4.65 -17.45
CA ASP A 55 2.16 5.58 -18.37
C ASP A 55 0.64 5.68 -18.18
N THR A 56 0.10 5.08 -17.11
CA THR A 56 -1.33 4.99 -16.83
C THR A 56 -1.67 5.67 -15.51
N LEU A 57 -2.76 6.44 -15.53
CA LEU A 57 -3.38 7.00 -14.35
C LEU A 57 -4.69 6.25 -14.08
N CYS A 58 -4.85 5.74 -12.86
CA CYS A 58 -6.06 5.06 -12.45
C CYS A 58 -6.69 5.75 -11.23
N LEU A 59 -8.01 5.93 -11.25
CA LEU A 59 -8.77 6.37 -10.10
C LEU A 59 -9.40 5.17 -9.40
N LEU A 60 -9.13 5.04 -8.09
CA LEU A 60 -9.78 4.10 -7.18
C LEU A 60 -10.87 4.83 -6.39
N PRO A 61 -12.14 4.75 -6.81
CA PRO A 61 -13.27 5.17 -5.99
C PRO A 61 -13.51 4.21 -4.82
N PRO A 62 -14.39 4.56 -3.86
CA PRO A 62 -14.90 3.61 -2.89
C PRO A 62 -15.48 2.39 -3.62
N SER A 63 -15.31 1.18 -3.07
CA SER A 63 -15.65 -0.13 -3.67
C SER A 63 -14.73 -0.69 -4.75
N ARG A 64 -13.63 -0.02 -5.09
CA ARG A 64 -12.59 -0.56 -5.97
C ARG A 64 -11.28 -0.78 -5.23
N ALA A 65 -10.58 -1.85 -5.59
CA ALA A 65 -9.21 -2.09 -5.15
C ALA A 65 -8.29 -2.26 -6.36
N ALA A 66 -7.04 -1.83 -6.22
CA ALA A 66 -5.98 -2.11 -7.17
C ALA A 66 -5.18 -3.30 -6.66
N TRP A 67 -5.00 -4.29 -7.52
CA TRP A 67 -3.97 -5.27 -7.39
C TRP A 67 -2.71 -4.77 -8.10
N ILE A 68 -1.62 -4.61 -7.35
CA ILE A 68 -0.33 -4.13 -7.82
C ILE A 68 0.69 -5.26 -7.60
N PRO A 69 1.23 -5.86 -8.68
CA PRO A 69 2.22 -6.91 -8.54
C PRO A 69 3.54 -6.44 -7.90
N ALA A 70 4.24 -7.34 -7.22
CA ALA A 70 5.59 -7.09 -6.70
C ALA A 70 6.52 -6.50 -7.76
N GLY A 71 7.38 -5.56 -7.35
CA GLY A 71 8.31 -4.85 -8.24
C GLY A 71 7.65 -3.84 -9.18
N THR A 72 6.32 -3.68 -9.15
CA THR A 72 5.64 -2.67 -9.99
C THR A 72 5.85 -1.28 -9.41
N ALA A 73 6.56 -0.43 -10.14
CA ALA A 73 6.68 0.97 -9.78
C ALA A 73 5.29 1.64 -9.81
N HIS A 74 4.89 2.26 -8.71
CA HIS A 74 3.61 2.97 -8.57
C HIS A 74 3.76 4.21 -7.67
N ARG A 75 2.71 5.05 -7.64
CA ARG A 75 2.59 6.24 -6.80
C ARG A 75 1.12 6.44 -6.49
N ALA A 76 0.77 6.40 -5.22
CA ALA A 76 -0.55 6.73 -4.72
C ALA A 76 -0.62 8.22 -4.35
N LEU A 77 -1.69 8.86 -4.81
CA LEU A 77 -2.02 10.26 -4.60
C LEU A 77 -3.42 10.35 -3.98
N MET A 78 -3.55 11.13 -2.91
CA MET A 78 -4.82 11.38 -2.21
C MET A 78 -5.04 12.89 -2.14
N ARG A 79 -6.24 13.33 -2.54
CA ARG A 79 -6.65 14.75 -2.55
C ARG A 79 -7.89 14.95 -1.68
N GLY A 80 -7.82 14.59 -0.41
CA GLY A 80 -8.93 14.68 0.54
C GLY A 80 -8.84 13.60 1.61
N VAL A 81 -9.80 13.55 2.53
CA VAL A 81 -9.83 12.50 3.55
C VAL A 81 -10.16 11.15 2.89
N VAL A 82 -9.25 10.20 3.02
CA VAL A 82 -9.32 8.85 2.46
C VAL A 82 -9.07 7.83 3.56
N ALA A 83 -10.01 6.90 3.73
CA ALA A 83 -9.79 5.73 4.56
C ALA A 83 -8.98 4.70 3.75
N TYR A 84 -7.66 4.76 3.92
CA TYR A 84 -6.69 3.96 3.20
C TYR A 84 -6.55 2.58 3.84
N ARG A 85 -6.68 1.53 3.02
CA ARG A 85 -6.41 0.14 3.41
C ARG A 85 -5.45 -0.48 2.41
N SER A 86 -4.40 -1.14 2.90
CA SER A 86 -3.47 -1.84 2.01
C SER A 86 -3.06 -3.16 2.63
N LEU A 87 -3.12 -4.22 1.83
CA LEU A 87 -2.62 -5.54 2.18
C LEU A 87 -1.40 -5.86 1.32
N TYR A 88 -0.32 -6.31 1.93
CA TYR A 88 0.92 -6.70 1.26
C TYR A 88 1.14 -8.20 1.41
N PHE A 89 1.30 -8.90 0.31
CA PHE A 89 1.42 -10.35 0.23
C PHE A 89 2.84 -10.72 -0.18
N ALA A 90 3.45 -11.67 0.53
CA ALA A 90 4.76 -12.20 0.15
C ALA A 90 4.67 -12.83 -1.25
N PRO A 91 5.66 -12.59 -2.14
CA PRO A 91 5.61 -13.06 -3.53
C PRO A 91 5.68 -14.59 -3.65
N GLU A 92 6.10 -15.30 -2.61
CA GLU A 92 6.19 -16.77 -2.57
C GLU A 92 4.84 -17.44 -2.28
N LEU A 93 3.79 -16.68 -1.97
CA LEU A 93 2.48 -17.24 -1.69
C LEU A 93 1.88 -17.91 -2.94
N PRO A 94 1.32 -19.12 -2.84
CA PRO A 94 0.93 -19.94 -3.98
C PRO A 94 -0.45 -19.57 -4.55
N PHE A 95 -0.78 -18.27 -4.62
CA PHE A 95 -2.03 -17.82 -5.23
C PHE A 95 -1.77 -17.19 -6.60
N PRO A 96 -2.77 -17.15 -7.51
CA PRO A 96 -2.64 -16.49 -8.79
C PRO A 96 -2.31 -15.00 -8.58
N ALA A 97 -1.15 -14.55 -9.05
CA ALA A 97 -0.79 -13.14 -9.09
C ALA A 97 -1.20 -12.58 -10.46
N PRO A 98 -2.43 -12.03 -10.60
CA PRO A 98 -2.84 -11.45 -11.86
C PRO A 98 -1.94 -10.25 -12.22
N PRO A 99 -1.93 -9.83 -13.50
CA PRO A 99 -1.33 -8.55 -13.85
C PRO A 99 -1.97 -7.42 -13.05
N LEU A 100 -1.32 -6.25 -13.11
CA LEU A 100 -1.88 -5.00 -12.59
C LEU A 100 -3.34 -4.84 -13.05
N GLN A 101 -4.27 -4.75 -12.09
CA GLN A 101 -5.68 -4.59 -12.40
C GLN A 101 -6.44 -3.90 -11.28
N VAL A 102 -7.57 -3.30 -11.64
CA VAL A 102 -8.56 -2.80 -10.69
C VAL A 102 -9.72 -3.78 -10.63
N LEU A 103 -10.05 -4.21 -9.43
CA LEU A 103 -11.15 -5.14 -9.18
C LEU A 103 -12.27 -4.48 -8.37
N GLU A 104 -13.47 -5.02 -8.55
CA GLU A 104 -14.59 -4.74 -7.68
C GLU A 104 -14.40 -5.38 -6.32
N VAL A 105 -14.74 -4.63 -5.27
CA VAL A 105 -14.74 -5.11 -3.90
C VAL A 105 -16.19 -5.29 -3.47
N ASN A 106 -16.64 -6.55 -3.46
CA ASN A 106 -17.95 -6.90 -2.93
C ASN A 106 -17.98 -6.75 -1.39
N PRO A 107 -19.17 -6.77 -0.76
CA PRO A 107 -19.28 -6.56 0.68
C PRO A 107 -18.47 -7.56 1.52
N LEU A 108 -18.38 -8.82 1.12
CA LEU A 108 -17.61 -9.82 1.86
C LEU A 108 -16.09 -9.50 1.81
N LEU A 109 -15.56 -9.22 0.62
CA LEU A 109 -14.16 -8.88 0.44
C LEU A 109 -13.81 -7.57 1.15
N ARG A 110 -14.72 -6.61 1.18
CA ARG A 110 -14.55 -5.37 1.97
C ARG A 110 -14.27 -5.68 3.43
N GLU A 111 -15.10 -6.49 4.06
CA GLU A 111 -14.94 -6.82 5.49
C GLU A 111 -13.67 -7.65 5.75
N VAL A 112 -13.27 -8.51 4.80
CA VAL A 112 -11.98 -9.21 4.86
C VAL A 112 -10.82 -8.21 4.82
N ILE A 113 -10.81 -7.27 3.87
CA ILE A 113 -9.76 -6.25 3.76
C ILE A 113 -9.70 -5.40 5.03
N GLU A 114 -10.84 -4.92 5.52
CA GLU A 114 -10.92 -4.16 6.77
C GLU A 114 -10.32 -4.96 7.94
N ARG A 115 -10.77 -6.21 8.13
CA ARG A 115 -10.29 -7.04 9.24
C ARG A 115 -8.78 -7.26 9.20
N MET A 116 -8.24 -7.52 8.00
CA MET A 116 -6.82 -7.79 7.78
C MET A 116 -5.97 -6.53 7.91
N ALA A 117 -6.44 -5.39 7.42
CA ALA A 117 -5.74 -4.11 7.48
C ALA A 117 -5.47 -3.64 8.92
N PHE A 118 -6.33 -4.03 9.87
CA PHE A 118 -6.19 -3.70 11.28
C PHE A 118 -5.49 -4.78 12.12
N TRP A 119 -5.06 -5.90 11.54
CA TRP A 119 -4.34 -6.93 12.31
C TRP A 119 -3.06 -6.38 12.95
N PRO A 120 -2.66 -6.90 14.13
CA PRO A 120 -1.35 -6.61 14.67
C PRO A 120 -0.25 -7.11 13.73
N TRP A 121 0.78 -6.30 13.51
CA TRP A 121 2.00 -6.81 12.88
C TRP A 121 2.68 -7.78 13.87
N MET A 122 2.91 -9.01 13.43
CA MET A 122 3.83 -9.90 14.15
C MET A 122 5.23 -9.30 14.05
N SER A 123 5.97 -9.30 15.16
CA SER A 123 7.24 -8.61 15.38
C SER A 123 8.23 -8.70 14.21
N ARG A 124 8.89 -7.57 13.88
CA ARG A 124 10.10 -7.53 13.03
C ARG A 124 11.14 -8.51 13.57
N PRO A 125 11.83 -9.30 12.73
CA PRO A 125 13.03 -10.00 13.21
C PRO A 125 14.03 -8.96 13.70
N SER A 126 14.68 -9.22 14.84
CA SER A 126 15.83 -8.46 15.32
C SER A 126 17.03 -8.78 14.43
N GLY A 127 17.05 -8.26 13.21
CA GLY A 127 18.12 -8.43 12.23
C GLY A 127 18.59 -7.09 11.69
N SER A 128 19.87 -6.80 11.84
CA SER A 128 20.57 -5.57 11.48
C SER A 128 20.72 -5.34 9.97
N GLY A 129 20.60 -4.07 9.52
CA GLY A 129 21.06 -3.55 8.21
C GLY A 129 19.89 -3.35 7.22
N ALA A 130 19.71 -2.24 6.51
CA ALA A 130 20.59 -1.14 6.17
C ALA A 130 19.82 0.20 6.10
N CYS A 131 20.57 1.28 6.34
CA CYS A 131 20.18 2.66 6.24
C CYS A 131 19.95 3.06 4.77
N TRP A 132 18.77 3.56 4.42
CA TRP A 132 18.58 4.36 3.21
C TRP A 132 18.34 5.81 3.61
N ARG A 133 19.37 6.64 3.43
CA ARG A 133 19.27 8.10 3.55
C ARG A 133 18.52 8.63 2.33
N TYR A 134 17.47 9.38 2.61
CA TYR A 134 16.81 10.24 1.63
C TYR A 134 17.80 11.32 1.15
N SER A 135 18.17 11.30 -0.13
CA SER A 135 18.82 12.44 -0.77
C SER A 135 17.75 13.52 -1.02
N ARG A 136 17.72 14.53 -0.15
CA ARG A 136 17.06 15.81 -0.48
C ARG A 136 17.74 16.37 -1.73
N GLY A 137 17.07 16.32 -2.86
CA GLY A 137 17.34 17.25 -3.96
C GLY A 137 16.98 18.66 -3.48
N ILE A 138 17.99 19.47 -3.19
CA ILE A 138 17.83 20.92 -3.07
C ILE A 138 18.18 21.49 -4.44
N ALA A 139 17.17 22.03 -5.10
CA ALA A 139 17.35 23.00 -6.18
C ALA A 139 17.79 24.35 -5.58
N GLY A 140 18.68 25.06 -6.28
CA GLY A 140 18.91 26.50 -6.07
C GLY A 140 20.38 26.90 -6.07
N GLY A 141 20.84 27.45 -7.19
CA GLY A 141 22.17 28.03 -7.41
C GLY A 141 22.43 28.23 -8.89
#